data_AF-A0A9W7GG86-F1
#
_entry.id   AF-A0A9W7GG86-F1
#
_cell.length_a   1.000
_cell.length_b   1.000
_cell.length_c   1.000
_cell.angle_alpha   90.00
_cell.angle_beta   90.00
_cell.angle_gamma   90.00
#
_symmetry.space_group_name_H-M   'P 1'
#
loop_
_entity.id
_entity.type
_entity.pdbx_description
1 polymer ?
#
loop_
_entity_poly.entity_id
_entity_poly.type
_entity_poly.pdbx_seq_one_letter_code
_entity_poly.pdbx_strand_id
1 'polypeptide(L)'
;MTESRALYRKFLRLSARLPTPERRAWLVGRIREDFRATPFSDRAIEVGRLHISNLLLRPRALSLYRSLFRAAKRMPTSNRAEFVRRKTRQSYEKDIDETDPNVVRELLDYGEFQLESAEAQASHLSSVFSTPGFHNDKMPWDKPSGKN
;
A
#
# COMPACT_ATOMS: atom_id res chain seq x y z
N MET A 1 -2.51 35.83 0.07
CA MET A 1 -2.59 35.73 1.56
C MET A 1 -3.52 34.62 2.08
N THR A 2 -4.58 34.24 1.36
CA THR A 2 -5.62 33.28 1.82
C THR A 2 -5.20 31.81 1.77
N GLU A 3 -4.43 31.41 0.76
CA GLU A 3 -4.06 30.01 0.51
C GLU A 3 -3.12 29.43 1.59
N SER A 4 -2.08 30.17 1.98
CA SER A 4 -1.08 29.70 2.95
C SER A 4 -1.68 29.49 4.35
N ARG A 5 -2.63 30.35 4.78
CA ARG A 5 -3.39 30.16 6.03
C ARG A 5 -4.31 28.94 5.96
N ALA A 6 -4.91 28.68 4.80
CA ALA A 6 -5.74 27.49 4.59
C ALA A 6 -4.92 26.20 4.62
N LEU A 7 -3.74 26.19 3.99
CA LEU A 7 -2.79 25.07 4.03
C LEU A 7 -2.30 24.80 5.46
N TYR A 8 -1.94 25.84 6.21
CA TYR A 8 -1.52 25.69 7.61
C TYR A 8 -2.64 25.12 8.50
N ARG A 9 -3.88 25.61 8.36
CA ARG A 9 -5.03 25.06 9.08
C ARG A 9 -5.32 23.60 8.69
N LYS A 10 -5.22 23.27 7.40
CA LYS A 10 -5.38 21.90 6.90
C LYS A 10 -4.29 20.99 7.47
N PHE A 11 -3.04 21.45 7.50
CA PHE A 11 -1.92 20.75 8.12
C PHE A 11 -2.18 20.47 9.60
N LEU A 12 -2.56 21.48 10.39
CA LEU A 12 -2.85 21.29 11.83
C LEU A 12 -3.98 20.28 12.08
N ARG A 13 -5.03 20.29 11.25
CA ARG A 13 -6.11 19.30 11.34
C ARG A 13 -5.64 17.88 10.99
N LEU A 14 -4.79 17.74 9.99
CA LEU A 14 -4.28 16.45 9.54
C LEU A 14 -3.22 15.88 10.48
N SER A 15 -2.34 16.72 11.02
CA SER A 15 -1.32 16.32 11.99
C SER A 15 -1.93 15.89 13.32
N ALA A 16 -3.11 16.43 13.70
CA ALA A 16 -3.89 15.96 14.84
C ALA A 16 -4.33 14.48 14.73
N ARG A 17 -4.27 13.89 13.54
CA ARG A 17 -4.56 12.45 13.30
C ARG A 17 -3.32 11.56 13.34
N LEU A 18 -2.14 12.13 13.60
CA LEU A 18 -0.92 11.35 13.76
C LEU A 18 -0.96 10.47 15.01
N PRO A 19 -0.42 9.24 14.94
CA PRO A 19 -0.59 8.22 15.97
C PRO A 19 0.14 8.53 17.28
N THR A 20 1.23 9.30 17.26
CA THR A 20 2.01 9.59 18.47
C THR A 20 2.14 11.09 18.77
N PRO A 21 2.02 11.51 20.05
CA PRO A 21 2.17 12.91 20.47
C PRO A 21 3.54 13.49 20.13
N GLU A 22 4.59 12.69 20.22
CA GLU A 22 5.98 13.08 19.94
C GLU A 22 6.21 13.41 18.47
N ARG A 23 5.73 12.56 17.55
CA ARG A 23 5.79 12.86 16.11
C ARG A 23 4.96 14.08 15.77
N ARG A 24 3.83 14.28 16.45
CA ARG A 24 2.97 15.46 16.28
C ARG A 24 3.69 16.73 16.75
N ALA A 25 4.31 16.70 17.92
CA ALA A 25 5.06 17.82 18.50
C ALA A 25 6.30 18.17 17.67
N TRP A 26 7.03 17.17 17.18
CA TRP A 26 8.18 17.37 16.29
C TRP A 26 7.76 18.00 14.94
N LEU A 27 6.71 17.47 14.30
CA LEU A 27 6.23 17.98 13.00
C LEU A 27 5.69 19.42 13.13
N VAL A 28 4.92 19.68 14.19
CA VAL A 28 4.36 21.01 14.47
C VAL A 28 5.46 21.98 14.88
N GLY A 29 6.45 21.53 15.67
CA GLY A 29 7.60 22.33 16.10
C GLY A 29 8.48 22.77 14.93
N ARG A 30 8.85 21.83 14.06
CA ARG A 30 9.72 22.11 12.90
C ARG A 30 9.09 23.06 11.90
N ILE A 31 7.81 22.84 11.57
CA ILE A 31 7.07 23.78 10.72
C ILE A 31 6.86 25.13 11.42
N ARG A 32 6.70 25.16 12.76
CA ARG A 32 6.54 26.41 13.51
C ARG A 32 7.84 27.22 13.59
N GLU A 33 9.00 26.57 13.67
CA GLU A 33 10.32 27.23 13.56
C GLU A 33 10.56 27.77 12.15
N ASP A 34 10.29 26.98 11.12
CA ASP A 34 10.40 27.42 9.72
C ASP A 34 9.45 28.60 9.41
N PHE A 35 8.20 28.55 9.90
CA PHE A 35 7.24 29.65 9.79
C PHE A 35 7.60 30.87 10.63
N ARG A 36 8.36 30.73 11.72
CA ARG A 36 8.82 31.86 12.55
C ARG A 36 10.04 32.56 11.96
N ALA A 37 10.97 31.80 11.38
CA ALA A 37 12.21 32.33 10.83
C ALA A 37 12.00 33.02 9.47
N THR A 38 11.14 32.47 8.61
CA THR A 38 10.72 33.11 7.35
C THR A 38 9.25 32.79 7.07
N PRO A 39 8.31 33.64 7.49
CA PRO A 39 6.90 33.36 7.27
C PRO A 39 6.63 33.38 5.76
N PHE A 40 6.13 32.27 5.22
CA PHE A 40 5.61 32.20 3.85
C PHE A 40 6.65 32.29 2.72
N SER A 41 7.87 31.77 2.92
CA SER A 41 8.72 31.46 1.77
C SER A 41 8.10 30.33 0.94
N ASP A 42 8.33 30.34 -0.37
CA ASP A 42 7.85 29.26 -1.27
C ASP A 42 8.32 27.88 -0.79
N ARG A 43 9.53 27.82 -0.23
CA ARG A 43 10.10 26.63 0.42
C ARG A 43 9.25 26.12 1.58
N ALA A 44 8.78 26.98 2.48
CA ALA A 44 7.94 26.56 3.61
C ALA A 44 6.57 26.03 3.15
N ILE A 45 6.01 26.62 2.09
CA ILE A 45 4.76 26.16 1.47
C ILE A 45 4.95 24.79 0.83
N GLU A 46 6.06 24.59 0.12
CA GLU A 46 6.43 23.32 -0.51
C GLU A 46 6.61 22.21 0.53
N VAL A 47 7.40 22.45 1.58
CA VAL A 47 7.57 21.50 2.70
C VAL A 47 6.22 21.13 3.33
N GLY A 48 5.34 22.11 3.54
CA GLY A 48 3.99 21.87 4.04
C GLY A 48 3.14 21.00 3.10
N ARG A 49 3.22 21.24 1.78
CA ARG A 49 2.52 20.44 0.75
C ARG A 49 3.01 18.99 0.71
N LEU A 50 4.32 18.76 0.80
CA LEU A 50 4.93 17.42 0.86
C LEU A 50 4.44 16.66 2.11
N HIS A 51 4.47 17.30 3.28
CA HIS A 51 4.00 16.68 4.53
C HIS A 51 2.51 16.33 4.49
N ILE A 52 1.66 17.25 4.01
CA ILE A 52 0.23 16.98 3.85
C ILE A 52 0.01 15.80 2.90
N SER A 53 0.75 15.74 1.79
CA SER A 53 0.64 14.63 0.83
C SER A 53 0.99 13.30 1.51
N ASN A 54 2.11 13.22 2.22
CA ASN A 54 2.51 12.01 2.94
C ASN A 54 1.51 11.58 4.01
N LEU A 55 0.91 12.53 4.74
CA LEU A 55 -0.15 12.24 5.72
C LEU A 55 -1.40 11.63 5.07
N LEU A 56 -1.72 12.02 3.84
CA LEU A 56 -2.88 11.52 3.11
C LEU A 56 -2.61 10.16 2.44
N LEU A 57 -1.36 9.88 2.05
CA LEU A 57 -0.98 8.65 1.35
C LEU A 57 -0.81 7.45 2.29
N ARG A 58 -0.34 7.65 3.52
CA ARG A 58 -0.12 6.56 4.50
C ARG A 58 -1.38 5.72 4.80
N PRO A 59 -2.57 6.31 5.04
CA PRO A 59 -3.80 5.52 5.20
C PRO A 59 -4.15 4.69 3.96
N ARG A 60 -3.91 5.22 2.75
CA ARG A 60 -4.12 4.48 1.48
C ARG A 60 -3.19 3.28 1.40
N ALA A 61 -1.89 3.46 1.72
CA ALA A 61 -0.92 2.36 1.76
C ALA A 61 -1.33 1.24 2.72
N LEU A 62 -1.75 1.59 3.95
CA LEU A 62 -2.21 0.60 4.92
C LEU A 62 -3.50 -0.12 4.49
N SER A 63 -4.43 0.61 3.85
CA SER A 63 -5.66 0.02 3.31
C SER A 63 -5.35 -0.98 2.20
N LEU A 64 -4.45 -0.61 1.29
CA LEU A 64 -4.00 -1.45 0.18
C LEU A 64 -3.27 -2.70 0.68
N TYR A 65 -2.34 -2.55 1.63
CA TYR A 65 -1.65 -3.67 2.29
C TYR A 65 -2.65 -4.68 2.89
N ARG A 66 -3.64 -4.20 3.63
CA ARG A 66 -4.68 -5.05 4.23
C ARG A 66 -5.55 -5.73 3.18
N SER A 67 -5.86 -5.03 2.09
CA SER A 67 -6.67 -5.56 0.98
C SER A 67 -5.94 -6.69 0.26
N LEU A 68 -4.64 -6.54 -0.01
CA LEU A 68 -3.79 -7.62 -0.54
C LEU A 68 -3.75 -8.84 0.38
N PHE A 69 -3.66 -8.64 1.70
CA PHE A 69 -3.73 -9.76 2.66
C PHE A 69 -5.10 -10.46 2.67
N ARG A 70 -6.19 -9.72 2.43
CA ARG A 70 -7.54 -10.31 2.27
C ARG A 70 -7.67 -11.06 0.94
N ALA A 71 -7.12 -10.53 -0.16
CA ALA A 71 -7.04 -11.24 -1.43
C ALA A 71 -6.24 -12.54 -1.30
N ALA A 72 -5.10 -12.52 -0.61
CA ALA A 72 -4.32 -13.71 -0.32
C ALA A 72 -5.13 -14.80 0.43
N LYS A 73 -6.01 -14.41 1.37
CA LYS A 73 -6.90 -15.36 2.07
C LYS A 73 -7.94 -16.04 1.16
N ARG A 74 -8.24 -15.46 0.00
CA ARG A 74 -9.17 -16.03 -0.98
C ARG A 74 -8.49 -17.01 -1.95
N MET A 75 -7.16 -17.11 -1.92
CA MET A 75 -6.45 -18.10 -2.74
C MET A 75 -6.83 -19.53 -2.32
N PRO A 76 -7.04 -20.47 -3.26
CA PRO A 76 -7.54 -21.81 -2.94
C PRO A 76 -6.50 -22.71 -2.28
N THR A 77 -5.20 -22.37 -2.34
CA THR A 77 -4.13 -23.15 -1.70
C THR A 77 -3.32 -22.30 -0.73
N SER A 78 -2.85 -22.94 0.34
CA SER A 78 -2.00 -22.32 1.36
C SER A 78 -0.72 -21.74 0.75
N ASN A 79 -0.05 -22.48 -0.13
CA ASN A 79 1.19 -22.05 -0.79
C ASN A 79 1.00 -20.74 -1.58
N ARG A 80 -0.12 -20.61 -2.31
CA ARG A 80 -0.43 -19.37 -3.06
C ARG A 80 -0.77 -18.23 -2.12
N ALA A 81 -1.58 -18.49 -1.09
CA ALA A 81 -1.89 -17.50 -0.07
C ALA A 81 -0.62 -16.96 0.62
N GLU A 82 0.30 -17.85 0.98
CA GLU A 82 1.57 -17.50 1.62
C GLU A 82 2.49 -16.75 0.66
N PHE A 83 2.57 -17.15 -0.61
CA PHE A 83 3.32 -16.44 -1.63
C PHE A 83 2.89 -14.98 -1.74
N VAL A 84 1.58 -14.73 -1.88
CA VAL A 84 1.04 -13.36 -1.95
C VAL A 84 1.37 -12.58 -0.69
N ARG A 85 1.12 -13.13 0.50
CA ARG A 85 1.44 -12.45 1.78
C ARG A 85 2.91 -12.10 1.90
N ARG A 86 3.80 -13.04 1.59
CA ARG A 86 5.25 -12.84 1.64
C ARG A 86 5.67 -11.76 0.66
N LYS A 87 5.16 -11.78 -0.57
CA LYS A 87 5.51 -10.77 -1.57
C LYS A 87 4.99 -9.39 -1.19
N THR A 88 3.74 -9.29 -0.73
CA THR A 88 3.15 -8.03 -0.23
C THR A 88 3.96 -7.46 0.92
N ARG A 89 4.33 -8.30 1.92
CA ARG A 89 5.16 -7.88 3.04
C ARG A 89 6.53 -7.40 2.57
N GLN A 90 7.21 -8.17 1.73
CA GLN A 90 8.53 -7.82 1.21
C GLN A 90 8.51 -6.47 0.49
N SER A 91 7.56 -6.24 -0.40
CA SER A 91 7.43 -4.97 -1.12
C SER A 91 7.10 -3.81 -0.18
N TYR A 92 6.18 -4.00 0.76
CA TYR A 92 5.82 -2.95 1.71
C TYR A 92 6.98 -2.58 2.64
N GLU A 93 7.72 -3.56 3.17
CA GLU A 93 8.87 -3.33 4.04
C GLU A 93 10.04 -2.69 3.29
N LYS A 94 10.24 -3.03 2.01
CA LYS A 94 11.28 -2.44 1.17
C LYS A 94 11.13 -0.92 1.02
N ASP A 95 9.89 -0.45 0.86
CA ASP A 95 9.61 0.94 0.51
C ASP A 95 8.94 1.72 1.67
N ILE A 96 9.00 1.19 2.91
CA ILE A 96 8.29 1.76 4.09
C ILE A 96 8.78 3.16 4.49
N ASP A 97 10.05 3.44 4.21
CA ASP A 97 10.72 4.70 4.54
C ASP A 97 10.74 5.68 3.36
N GLU A 98 10.04 5.38 2.26
CA GLU A 98 9.89 6.32 1.15
C GLU A 98 9.13 7.58 1.59
N THR A 99 9.65 8.74 1.21
CA THR A 99 9.13 10.06 1.62
C THR A 99 8.78 10.96 0.46
N ASP A 100 9.21 10.64 -0.77
CA ASP A 100 8.78 11.36 -1.97
C ASP A 100 7.32 10.99 -2.28
N PRO A 101 6.38 11.94 -2.20
CA PRO A 101 4.97 11.65 -2.44
C PRO A 101 4.66 11.21 -3.88
N ASN A 102 5.50 11.55 -4.86
CA ASN A 102 5.31 11.08 -6.24
C ASN A 102 5.66 9.60 -6.35
N VAL A 103 6.81 9.20 -5.80
CA VAL A 103 7.22 7.80 -5.74
C VAL A 103 6.20 6.98 -4.94
N VAL A 104 5.73 7.49 -3.79
CA VAL A 104 4.68 6.82 -3.01
C VAL A 104 3.40 6.64 -3.84
N ARG A 105 3.00 7.60 -4.66
CA ARG A 105 1.82 7.45 -5.52
C ARG A 105 2.02 6.37 -6.57
N GLU A 106 3.15 6.37 -7.25
CA GLU A 106 3.49 5.33 -8.24
C GLU A 106 3.49 3.93 -7.61
N LEU A 107 4.06 3.79 -6.41
CA LEU A 107 4.05 2.53 -5.65
C LEU A 107 2.62 2.10 -5.27
N LEU A 108 1.76 3.06 -4.89
CA LEU A 108 0.36 2.77 -4.57
C LEU A 108 -0.42 2.34 -5.80
N ASP A 109 -0.26 3.02 -6.93
CA ASP A 109 -0.95 2.69 -8.18
C ASP A 109 -0.47 1.32 -8.71
N TYR A 110 0.83 1.03 -8.62
CA TYR A 110 1.36 -0.30 -8.88
C TYR A 110 0.79 -1.36 -7.93
N GLY A 111 0.68 -1.05 -6.64
CA GLY A 111 0.09 -1.95 -5.67
C GLY A 111 -1.40 -2.21 -5.90
N GLU A 112 -2.15 -1.23 -6.40
CA GLU A 112 -3.57 -1.39 -6.81
C GLU A 112 -3.69 -2.34 -8.00
N PHE A 113 -2.84 -2.20 -9.02
CA PHE A 113 -2.75 -3.15 -10.11
C PHE A 113 -2.43 -4.58 -9.62
N GLN A 114 -1.50 -4.71 -8.65
CA GLN A 114 -1.19 -6.01 -8.05
C GLN A 114 -2.37 -6.59 -7.26
N LEU A 115 -3.19 -5.75 -6.63
CA LEU A 115 -4.40 -6.18 -5.95
C LEU A 115 -5.41 -6.74 -6.95
N GLU A 116 -5.71 -6.01 -8.04
CA GLU A 116 -6.62 -6.47 -9.09
C GLU A 116 -6.18 -7.82 -9.66
N SER A 117 -4.89 -7.97 -9.95
CA SER A 117 -4.30 -9.23 -10.41
C SER A 117 -4.47 -10.37 -9.40
N ALA A 118 -4.20 -10.11 -8.11
CA ALA A 118 -4.37 -11.10 -7.05
C ALA A 118 -5.84 -11.53 -6.87
N GLU A 119 -6.78 -10.58 -7.01
CA GLU A 119 -8.22 -10.86 -6.93
C GLU A 119 -8.71 -11.68 -8.13
N ALA A 120 -8.29 -11.32 -9.34
CA ALA A 120 -8.61 -12.06 -10.56
C ALA A 120 -8.06 -13.51 -10.48
N GLN A 121 -6.81 -13.67 -10.03
CA GLN A 121 -6.21 -14.99 -9.81
C GLN A 121 -6.95 -15.79 -8.76
N ALA A 122 -7.29 -15.20 -7.62
CA ALA A 122 -8.05 -15.88 -6.57
C ALA A 122 -9.39 -16.37 -7.12
N SER A 123 -10.14 -15.50 -7.81
CA SER A 123 -11.43 -15.86 -8.43
C SER A 123 -11.29 -16.98 -9.46
N HIS A 124 -10.35 -16.85 -10.41
CA HIS A 124 -10.14 -17.85 -11.46
C HIS A 124 -9.75 -19.21 -10.88
N LEU A 125 -8.76 -19.23 -9.98
CA LEU A 125 -8.29 -20.49 -9.39
C LEU A 125 -9.35 -21.12 -8.50
N SER A 126 -10.10 -20.34 -7.71
CA SER A 126 -11.22 -20.88 -6.94
C SER A 126 -12.27 -21.54 -7.85
N SER A 127 -12.56 -20.95 -9.01
CA SER A 127 -13.46 -21.56 -10.00
C SER A 127 -12.89 -22.86 -10.57
N VAL A 128 -11.62 -22.88 -10.97
CA VAL A 128 -10.94 -24.07 -11.52
C VAL A 128 -10.92 -25.21 -10.50
N PHE A 129 -10.54 -24.93 -9.25
CA PHE A 129 -10.48 -25.92 -8.18
C PHE A 129 -11.86 -26.44 -7.75
N SER A 130 -12.94 -25.69 -8.04
CA SER A 130 -14.31 -26.14 -7.77
C SER A 130 -14.89 -27.03 -8.87
N THR A 131 -14.17 -27.22 -9.99
CA THR A 131 -14.65 -28.01 -11.12
C THR A 131 -14.58 -29.51 -10.79
N PRO A 132 -15.70 -30.27 -10.88
CA PRO A 132 -15.69 -31.71 -10.65
C PRO A 132 -14.70 -32.41 -11.56
N GLY A 133 -13.85 -33.29 -11.01
CA GLY A 133 -12.84 -34.01 -11.79
C GLY A 133 -11.51 -33.28 -11.97
N PHE A 134 -11.38 -32.01 -11.58
CA PHE A 134 -10.10 -31.28 -11.66
C PHE A 134 -8.94 -31.98 -10.92
N HIS A 135 -9.25 -32.70 -9.84
CA HIS A 135 -8.26 -33.49 -9.10
C HIS A 135 -8.06 -34.91 -9.64
N ASN A 136 -8.91 -35.37 -10.55
CA ASN A 136 -8.97 -36.77 -11.00
C ASN A 136 -8.60 -36.97 -12.48
N ASP A 137 -8.40 -35.90 -13.25
CA ASP A 137 -7.89 -36.01 -14.61
C ASP A 137 -6.44 -36.49 -14.56
N LYS A 138 -6.28 -37.81 -14.80
CA LYS A 138 -5.01 -38.38 -15.25
C LYS A 138 -4.56 -37.54 -16.44
N MET A 139 -3.42 -36.86 -16.29
CA MET A 139 -2.85 -36.06 -17.35
C MET A 139 -2.72 -36.92 -18.62
N PRO A 140 -3.05 -36.42 -19.82
CA PRO A 140 -3.06 -37.21 -21.06
C PRO A 140 -1.69 -37.79 -21.47
N TRP A 141 -0.63 -37.45 -20.75
CA TRP A 141 0.74 -37.97 -20.91
C TRP A 141 1.13 -39.04 -19.88
N ASP A 142 0.29 -39.35 -18.91
CA ASP A 142 0.45 -40.52 -18.04
C ASP A 142 0.17 -41.80 -18.85
N LYS A 143 1.09 -42.13 -19.76
CA LYS A 143 1.13 -43.46 -20.37
C LYS A 143 1.48 -44.44 -19.26
N PRO A 144 0.77 -45.59 -19.13
CA PRO A 144 1.23 -46.64 -18.24
C PRO A 144 2.64 -47.03 -18.70
N SER A 145 3.61 -46.96 -17.78
CA SER A 145 4.93 -47.55 -17.98
C SER A 145 4.70 -49.06 -18.13
N GLY A 146 4.57 -49.50 -19.38
CA GLY A 146 4.55 -50.90 -19.73
C GLY A 146 5.82 -51.53 -19.19
N LYS A 147 5.69 -52.31 -18.14
CA LYS A 147 6.72 -53.25 -17.71
C LYS A 147 6.67 -54.39 -18.71
N ASN A 148 7.71 -54.48 -19.56
CA ASN A 148 8.13 -55.73 -20.17
C ASN A 148 9.21 -56.34 -19.28
#